data_AF-A0A9X4B4J6-F1
#
_entry.id   AF-A0A9X4B4J6-F1
#
_cell.length_a   1.000
_cell.length_b   1.000
_cell.length_c   1.000
_cell.angle_alpha   90.00
_cell.angle_beta   90.00
_cell.angle_gamma   90.00
#
_symmetry.space_group_name_H-M   'P 1'
#
loop_
_entity.id
_entity.type
_entity.pdbx_description
1 polymer ?
#
loop_
_entity_poly.entity_id
_entity_poly.type
_entity_poly.pdbx_seq_one_letter_code
_entity_poly.pdbx_strand_id
1 'polypeptide(L)' 'MKIAVRGGHNFQAIGAVGLIDETTEDRKVKDSVIKYLNQLGHTVLDVTPGNMDTNSDLVYGVN' A
#
# COMPACT_ATOMS: atom_id res chain seq x y z
N MET A 1 -12.11 -5.73 -14.10
CA MET A 1 -10.68 -6.07 -14.27
C MET A 1 -10.17 -6.66 -12.96
N LYS A 2 -9.03 -7.36 -12.98
CA LYS A 2 -8.30 -7.73 -11.75
C LYS A 2 -7.19 -6.70 -11.54
N ILE A 3 -7.18 -6.03 -10.40
CA ILE A 3 -6.26 -4.91 -10.11
C ILE A 3 -5.57 -5.21 -8.78
N ALA A 4 -4.24 -5.22 -8.80
CA ALA A 4 -3.45 -5.24 -7.57
C ALA A 4 -3.24 -3.80 -7.09
N VAL A 5 -3.52 -3.55 -5.81
CA VAL A 5 -3.27 -2.25 -5.17
C VAL A 5 -2.26 -2.46 -4.05
N ARG A 6 -1.18 -1.70 -4.09
CA ARG A 6 -0.14 -1.71 -3.06
C ARG A 6 -0.11 -0.36 -2.37
N GLY A 7 -0.31 -0.35 -1.06
CA GLY A 7 0.19 0.75 -0.23
C GLY A 7 1.69 0.54 -0.02
N GLY A 8 2.53 1.51 -0.39
CA GLY A 8 3.97 1.39 -0.21
C GLY A 8 4.33 1.26 1.27
N HIS A 9 5.53 0.71 1.56
CA HIS A 9 6.09 0.68 2.91
C HIS A 9 5.24 -0.06 3.95
N ASN A 10 5.73 -0.18 5.18
CA ASN A 10 4.95 -0.71 6.30
C ASN A 10 5.36 -0.04 7.62
N PHE A 11 4.62 -0.28 8.71
CA PHE A 11 4.86 0.43 9.97
C PHE A 11 6.18 0.03 10.68
N GLN A 12 6.91 -0.98 10.19
CA GLN A 12 8.27 -1.34 10.61
C GLN A 12 9.35 -0.87 9.62
N ALA A 13 8.94 -0.43 8.43
CA ALA A 13 9.79 0.12 7.38
C ALA A 13 9.05 1.29 6.72
N ILE A 14 8.94 2.39 7.47
CA ILE A 14 8.19 3.57 7.02
C ILE A 14 8.86 4.25 5.81
N GLY A 15 8.05 4.94 5.03
CA GLY A 15 8.50 5.76 3.91
C GLY A 15 9.01 7.14 4.33
N ALA A 16 8.82 8.12 3.46
CA ALA A 16 9.19 9.50 3.73
C ALA A 16 8.37 10.12 4.88
N VAL A 17 9.05 10.87 5.73
CA VAL A 17 8.43 11.65 6.81
C VAL A 17 8.89 13.10 6.71
N GLY A 18 7.91 14.02 6.65
CA GLY A 18 8.14 15.46 6.62
C GLY A 18 7.06 16.19 7.42
N LEU A 19 6.25 17.02 6.74
CA LEU A 19 5.05 17.61 7.35
C LEU A 19 3.96 16.55 7.66
N ILE A 20 3.98 15.46 6.91
CA ILE A 20 3.10 14.30 7.03
C ILE A 20 3.92 13.01 6.93
N ASP A 21 3.36 11.92 7.40
CA ASP A 21 3.92 10.57 7.33
C ASP A 21 3.35 9.84 6.10
N GLU A 22 4.22 9.47 5.16
CA GLU A 22 3.82 8.82 3.91
C GLU A 22 2.98 7.58 4.17
N THR A 23 3.46 6.67 5.04
CA THR A 23 2.81 5.39 5.28
C THR A 23 1.40 5.58 5.84
N THR A 24 1.21 6.53 6.74
CA THR A 24 -0.08 6.87 7.35
C THR A 24 -1.07 7.44 6.34
N GLU A 25 -0.64 8.39 5.51
CA GLU A 25 -1.51 8.99 4.50
C GLU A 25 -1.80 8.02 3.35
N ASP A 26 -0.81 7.23 2.95
CA ASP A 26 -0.94 6.18 1.93
C ASP A 26 -1.99 5.15 2.31
N ARG A 27 -2.08 4.70 3.58
CA ARG A 27 -3.17 3.78 4.01
C ARG A 27 -4.56 4.34 3.74
N LYS A 28 -4.78 5.63 3.98
CA LYS A 28 -6.08 6.28 3.73
C LYS A 28 -6.40 6.32 2.24
N VAL A 29 -5.41 6.64 1.41
CA VAL A 29 -5.57 6.72 -0.05
C VAL A 29 -5.81 5.32 -0.62
N LYS A 30 -4.96 4.34 -0.28
CA LYS A 30 -5.09 2.95 -0.73
C LYS A 30 -6.44 2.35 -0.33
N ASP A 31 -6.92 2.54 0.90
CA ASP A 31 -8.23 2.04 1.31
C ASP A 31 -9.38 2.67 0.50
N SER A 32 -9.27 3.96 0.20
CA SER A 32 -10.23 4.66 -0.66
C SER A 32 -10.21 4.14 -2.09
N VAL A 33 -9.01 3.91 -2.66
CA VAL A 33 -8.85 3.32 -4.00
C VAL A 33 -9.50 1.94 -4.05
N ILE A 34 -9.21 1.05 -3.11
CA ILE A 34 -9.82 -0.30 -3.05
C ILE A 34 -11.34 -0.20 -2.96
N LYS A 35 -11.87 0.67 -2.09
CA LYS A 35 -13.31 0.89 -1.94
C LYS A 35 -13.97 1.26 -3.28
N TYR A 36 -13.44 2.26 -3.97
CA TYR A 36 -14.07 2.75 -5.20
C TYR A 36 -13.88 1.78 -6.39
N LEU A 37 -12.74 1.09 -6.50
CA LEU A 37 -12.55 0.05 -7.51
C LEU A 37 -13.53 -1.11 -7.32
N ASN A 38 -13.77 -1.54 -6.08
CA ASN A 38 -14.77 -2.56 -5.77
C ASN A 38 -16.20 -2.08 -6.11
N GLN A 39 -16.55 -0.83 -5.81
CA GLN A 39 -17.85 -0.26 -6.17
C GLN A 39 -18.10 -0.21 -7.69
N LEU A 40 -17.05 -0.08 -8.50
CA LEU A 40 -17.10 -0.14 -9.95
C LEU A 40 -17.14 -1.58 -10.51
N GLY A 41 -17.22 -2.60 -9.64
CA GLY A 41 -17.29 -4.00 -10.04
C GLY A 41 -15.96 -4.61 -10.47
N HIS A 42 -14.83 -4.02 -10.06
CA HIS A 42 -13.52 -4.65 -10.24
C HIS A 42 -13.21 -5.62 -9.11
N THR A 43 -12.33 -6.59 -9.40
CA THR A 43 -11.76 -7.47 -8.38
C THR A 43 -10.42 -6.88 -7.95
N VAL A 44 -10.32 -6.47 -6.69
CA VAL A 44 -9.10 -5.86 -6.16
C VAL A 44 -8.36 -6.85 -5.27
N LEU A 45 -7.05 -6.99 -5.49
CA LEU A 45 -6.15 -7.68 -4.58
C LEU A 45 -5.32 -6.64 -3.85
N ASP A 46 -5.44 -6.60 -2.53
CA ASP A 46 -4.57 -5.81 -1.68
C ASP A 46 -3.23 -6.54 -1.51
N VAL A 47 -2.16 -5.94 -2.04
CA VAL A 47 -0.79 -6.45 -1.94
C VAL A 47 0.10 -5.51 -1.12
N THR A 48 -0.51 -4.75 -0.21
CA THR A 48 0.21 -3.93 0.77
C THR A 48 1.10 -4.85 1.63
N PRO A 49 2.39 -4.55 1.81
CA PRO A 49 3.29 -5.38 2.58
C PRO A 49 2.85 -5.41 4.06
N GLY A 50 2.98 -6.59 4.66
CA GLY A 50 2.79 -6.78 6.10
C GLY A 50 3.98 -6.24 6.91
N ASN A 51 4.09 -6.71 8.15
CA ASN A 51 5.22 -6.36 9.02
C ASN A 51 6.52 -7.01 8.51
N MET A 52 7.46 -6.19 8.04
CA MET A 52 8.78 -6.63 7.61
C MET A 52 9.79 -5.47 7.64
N ASP A 53 11.09 -5.81 7.68
CA ASP A 53 12.16 -4.82 7.64
C ASP A 53 12.27 -4.10 6.28
N THR A 54 13.03 -3.01 6.25
CA THR A 54 13.19 -2.16 5.06
C THR A 54 13.77 -2.89 3.85
N ASN A 55 14.71 -3.82 4.04
CA ASN A 55 15.29 -4.53 2.90
C ASN A 55 14.29 -5.52 2.32
N SER A 56 13.55 -6.22 3.19
CA SER A 56 12.48 -7.12 2.80
C SER A 56 11.37 -6.39 2.03
N ASP A 57 10.95 -5.20 2.48
CA ASP A 57 9.95 -4.37 1.79
C ASP A 57 10.42 -3.92 0.40
N LEU A 58 11.66 -3.46 0.28
CA LEU A 58 12.26 -3.04 -0.99
C LEU A 58 12.27 -4.19 -2.01
N VAL A 59 12.65 -5.39 -1.59
CA VAL A 59 12.64 -6.59 -2.44
C VAL A 59 11.21 -6.99 -2.81
N TYR A 60 10.28 -6.92 -1.87
CA TYR A 60 8.86 -7.14 -2.14
C TYR A 60 8.31 -6.12 -3.15
N GLY A 61 8.89 -4.92 -3.20
CA GLY A 61 8.61 -3.79 -4.11
C GLY A 61 8.74 -4.06 -5.60
N VAL A 62 9.67 -4.94 -5.97
CA VAL A 62 10.24 -4.98 -7.33
C VAL A 62 10.10 -6.35 -8.01
N ASN A 63 9.51 -7.34 -7.34
CA ASN A 63 9.26 -8.69 -7.86
C ASN A 63 7.81 -8.85 -8.31
#